data_AF-A0A836HBY6-F1
#
_entry.id   AF-A0A836HBY6-F1
#
_cell.length_a   1.000
_cell.length_b   1.000
_cell.length_c   1.000
_cell.angle_alpha   90.00
_cell.angle_beta   90.00
_cell.angle_gamma   90.00
#
_symmetry.space_group_name_H-M   'P 1'
#
loop_
_entity.id
_entity.type
_entity.pdbx_description
1 polymer ?
#
loop_
_entity_poly.entity_id
_entity_poly.type
_entity_poly.pdbx_seq_one_letter_code
_entity_poly.pdbx_strand_id
1 'polypeptide(L)'
;MSGLSKYLGELAKLQNQDTEVDVSSLSGKLVFLYFSASWCPPCRGFTPQLAEFYNKHSGPRNFEVVLATWDEDKDDFTTYYAKMPWLAIPFSNRSLVETLSKEFEVTSIPTMIGIDADSGEVVTRSARHALTMDPEGEKFPWKDDK
;
A
#
# COMPACT_ATOMS: atom_id res chain seq x y z
N MET A 1 -3.83 -0.52 -21.00
CA MET A 1 -4.65 -0.71 -19.78
C MET A 1 -3.67 -1.07 -18.68
N SER A 2 -3.65 -0.36 -17.55
CA SER A 2 -2.69 -0.66 -16.49
C SER A 2 -3.08 -1.97 -15.80
N GLY A 3 -2.10 -2.79 -15.43
CA GLY A 3 -2.32 -4.04 -14.72
C GLY A 3 -2.99 -3.86 -13.36
N LEU A 4 -2.87 -2.67 -12.76
CA LEU A 4 -3.62 -2.31 -11.54
C LEU A 4 -5.14 -2.41 -11.70
N SER A 5 -5.69 -2.30 -12.91
CA SER A 5 -7.14 -2.44 -13.11
C SER A 5 -7.66 -3.83 -12.72
N LYS A 6 -6.80 -4.85 -12.71
CA LYS A 6 -7.12 -6.19 -12.19
C LYS A 6 -7.53 -6.14 -10.71
N TYR A 7 -6.93 -5.23 -9.95
CA TYR A 7 -7.07 -5.13 -8.50
C TYR A 7 -7.98 -3.98 -8.08
N LEU A 8 -7.79 -2.80 -8.66
CA LEU A 8 -8.53 -1.59 -8.30
C LEU A 8 -9.86 -1.45 -9.07
N GLY A 9 -10.12 -2.32 -10.06
CA GLY A 9 -11.36 -2.32 -10.83
C GLY A 9 -11.60 -0.99 -11.55
N GLU A 10 -12.80 -0.42 -11.33
CA GLU A 10 -13.21 0.88 -11.88
C GLU A 10 -12.79 2.07 -11.01
N LEU A 11 -12.01 1.85 -9.94
CA LEU A 11 -11.52 2.95 -9.12
C LEU A 11 -10.60 3.85 -9.94
N ALA A 12 -11.10 5.03 -10.31
CA ALA A 12 -10.34 5.99 -11.09
C ALA A 12 -9.36 6.80 -10.24
N LYS A 13 -9.67 6.99 -8.94
CA LYS A 13 -8.96 7.92 -8.07
C LYS A 13 -8.57 7.32 -6.73
N LEU A 14 -7.40 7.71 -6.25
CA LEU A 14 -6.91 7.43 -4.91
C LEU A 14 -6.89 8.72 -4.09
N GLN A 15 -7.12 8.58 -2.79
CA GLN A 15 -7.03 9.68 -1.87
C GLN A 15 -5.55 10.05 -1.66
N ASN A 16 -5.26 11.34 -1.71
CA ASN A 16 -3.99 11.94 -1.36
C ASN A 16 -4.25 13.05 -0.34
N GLN A 17 -4.34 12.66 0.93
CA GLN A 17 -4.77 13.54 2.02
C GLN A 17 -6.13 14.21 1.70
N ASP A 18 -6.16 15.54 1.60
CA ASP A 18 -7.36 16.33 1.26
C ASP A 18 -7.64 16.41 -0.26
N THR A 19 -6.80 15.78 -1.07
CA THR A 19 -6.89 15.78 -2.54
C THR A 19 -7.07 14.37 -3.08
N GLU A 20 -7.16 14.25 -4.41
CA GLU A 20 -7.24 12.97 -5.11
C GLU A 20 -6.26 12.95 -6.26
N VAL A 21 -5.76 11.76 -6.59
CA VAL A 21 -4.90 11.52 -7.76
C VAL A 21 -5.47 10.40 -8.61
N ASP A 22 -5.32 10.48 -9.92
CA ASP A 22 -5.77 9.43 -10.82
C ASP A 22 -4.89 8.18 -10.66
N VAL A 23 -5.51 6.99 -10.67
CA VAL A 23 -4.79 5.69 -10.62
C VAL A 23 -3.82 5.56 -11.80
N SER A 24 -4.11 6.18 -12.94
CA SER A 24 -3.22 6.21 -14.11
C SER A 24 -1.87 6.89 -13.83
N SER A 25 -1.78 7.78 -12.83
CA SER A 25 -0.53 8.41 -12.40
C SER A 25 0.48 7.42 -11.78
N LEU A 26 0.04 6.19 -11.49
CA LEU A 26 0.89 5.12 -10.96
C LEU A 26 1.55 4.27 -12.05
N SER A 27 1.26 4.51 -13.33
CA SER A 27 1.87 3.74 -14.42
C SER A 27 3.40 3.79 -14.38
N GLY A 28 4.03 2.64 -14.63
CA GLY A 28 5.47 2.45 -14.56
C GLY A 28 6.06 2.38 -13.15
N LYS A 29 5.26 2.48 -12.09
CA LYS A 29 5.72 2.37 -10.70
C LYS A 29 5.56 0.94 -10.16
N LEU A 30 6.36 0.63 -9.13
CA LEU A 30 6.00 -0.43 -8.19
C LEU A 30 4.99 0.10 -7.18
N VAL A 31 3.87 -0.57 -6.97
CA VAL A 31 2.83 -0.14 -6.03
C VAL A 31 2.73 -1.13 -4.88
N PHE A 32 2.90 -0.64 -3.66
CA PHE A 32 2.67 -1.43 -2.46
C PHE A 32 1.26 -1.19 -1.93
N LEU A 33 0.42 -2.22 -1.95
CA LEU A 33 -0.82 -2.23 -1.18
C LEU A 33 -0.48 -2.50 0.29
N TYR A 34 -0.73 -1.51 1.14
CA TYR A 34 -0.44 -1.57 2.56
C TYR A 34 -1.72 -1.80 3.35
N PHE A 35 -1.93 -3.03 3.81
CA PHE A 35 -3.06 -3.42 4.65
C PHE A 35 -2.74 -3.12 6.11
N SER A 36 -3.50 -2.23 6.72
CA SER A 36 -3.24 -1.72 8.06
C SER A 36 -4.48 -1.11 8.69
N ALA A 37 -4.46 -0.89 10.01
CA ALA A 37 -5.51 -0.20 10.74
C ALA A 37 -4.97 0.57 11.95
N SER A 38 -5.69 1.60 12.37
CA SER A 38 -5.35 2.44 13.51
C SER A 38 -5.35 1.65 14.84
N TRP A 39 -6.29 0.72 15.00
CA TRP A 39 -6.49 -0.09 16.20
C TRP A 39 -5.40 -1.17 16.38
N CYS A 40 -4.71 -1.54 15.30
CA CYS A 40 -3.71 -2.61 15.27
C CYS A 40 -2.36 -2.17 15.92
N PRO A 41 -1.94 -2.74 17.06
CA PRO A 41 -0.69 -2.38 17.71
C PRO A 41 0.58 -2.59 16.87
N PRO A 42 0.82 -3.74 16.20
CA PRO A 42 2.02 -3.90 15.39
C PRO A 42 2.03 -2.98 14.17
N CYS A 43 0.86 -2.57 13.69
CA CYS A 43 0.72 -1.59 12.62
C CYS A 43 1.27 -0.22 13.04
N ARG A 44 0.88 0.27 14.21
CA ARG A 44 1.37 1.55 14.75
C ARG A 44 2.89 1.60 14.94
N GLY A 45 3.53 0.45 15.21
CA GLY A 45 5.00 0.35 15.29
C GLY A 45 5.70 0.26 13.94
N PHE A 46 5.02 -0.25 12.90
CA PHE A 46 5.60 -0.42 11.57
C PHE A 46 5.40 0.80 10.66
N THR A 47 4.25 1.49 10.74
CA THR A 47 3.94 2.66 9.90
C THR A 47 5.04 3.74 9.92
N PRO A 48 5.65 4.10 11.07
CA PRO A 48 6.72 5.10 11.09
C PRO A 48 7.97 4.65 10.31
N GLN A 49 8.33 3.37 10.40
CA GLN A 49 9.47 2.81 9.65
C GLN A 49 9.20 2.83 8.15
N LEU A 50 7.97 2.48 7.74
CA LEU A 50 7.56 2.56 6.35
C LEU A 50 7.55 4.02 5.84
N ALA A 51 7.09 4.98 6.66
CA ALA A 51 7.10 6.41 6.33
C ALA A 51 8.52 6.93 6.13
N GLU A 52 9.46 6.55 7.00
CA GLU A 52 10.87 6.90 6.85
C GLU A 52 11.46 6.34 5.54
N PHE A 53 11.23 5.05 5.27
CA PHE A 53 11.67 4.43 4.02
C PHE A 53 11.06 5.11 2.79
N TYR A 54 9.76 5.36 2.80
CA TYR A 54 9.04 6.03 1.73
C TYR A 54 9.61 7.42 1.43
N ASN A 55 9.80 8.25 2.45
CA ASN A 55 10.32 9.60 2.29
C ASN A 55 11.73 9.63 1.69
N LYS A 56 12.55 8.64 2.02
CA LYS A 56 13.94 8.53 1.54
C LYS A 56 14.04 7.92 0.14
N HIS A 57 13.15 6.97 -0.19
CA HIS A 57 13.36 6.08 -1.33
C HIS A 57 12.27 6.08 -2.41
N SER A 58 11.06 6.58 -2.16
CA SER A 58 9.94 6.53 -3.12
C SER A 58 10.28 7.12 -4.48
N GLY A 59 10.86 8.33 -4.51
CA GLY A 59 11.34 8.99 -5.73
C GLY A 59 12.46 8.22 -6.43
N PRO A 60 13.63 8.01 -5.79
CA PRO A 60 14.76 7.31 -6.41
C PRO A 60 14.48 5.87 -6.84
N ARG A 61 13.61 5.15 -6.12
CA ARG A 61 13.25 3.75 -6.41
C ARG A 61 11.94 3.60 -7.18
N ASN A 62 11.31 4.70 -7.57
CA ASN A 62 10.09 4.78 -8.37
C ASN A 62 8.96 3.86 -7.88
N PHE A 63 8.57 3.99 -6.61
CA PHE A 63 7.45 3.25 -6.04
C PHE A 63 6.44 4.17 -5.34
N GLU A 64 5.25 3.65 -5.15
CA GLU A 64 4.17 4.28 -4.39
C GLU A 64 3.61 3.32 -3.35
N VAL A 65 3.03 3.85 -2.27
CA VAL A 65 2.27 3.09 -1.28
C VAL A 65 0.81 3.51 -1.33
N VAL A 66 -0.10 2.53 -1.27
CA VAL A 66 -1.53 2.75 -1.21
C VAL A 66 -2.08 2.05 0.03
N LEU A 67 -2.56 2.82 1.00
CA LEU A 67 -3.22 2.31 2.19
C LEU A 67 -4.54 1.62 1.79
N ALA A 68 -4.66 0.35 2.16
CA ALA A 68 -5.87 -0.44 2.12
C ALA A 68 -6.35 -0.64 3.56
N THR A 69 -7.11 0.34 4.07
CA THR A 69 -7.45 0.41 5.50
C THR A 69 -8.38 -0.71 5.95
N TRP A 70 -8.09 -1.26 7.13
CA TRP A 70 -8.95 -2.17 7.89
C TRP A 70 -9.66 -1.45 9.05
N ASP A 71 -9.54 -0.13 9.15
CA ASP A 71 -10.40 0.66 10.03
C ASP A 71 -11.85 0.59 9.53
N GLU A 72 -12.80 0.39 10.45
CA GLU A 72 -14.23 0.34 10.15
C GLU A 72 -14.94 1.68 10.37
N ASP A 73 -14.27 2.60 11.08
CA ASP A 73 -14.72 3.95 11.37
C ASP A 73 -13.93 4.98 10.55
N LYS A 74 -14.65 6.00 10.05
CA LYS A 74 -14.07 7.02 9.17
C LYS A 74 -13.11 7.94 9.91
N ASP A 75 -13.40 8.27 11.17
CA ASP A 75 -12.59 9.21 11.96
C ASP A 75 -11.28 8.53 12.39
N ASP A 76 -11.34 7.24 12.73
CA ASP A 76 -10.15 6.41 12.97
C ASP A 76 -9.25 6.32 11.74
N PHE A 77 -9.83 6.01 10.57
CA PHE A 77 -9.13 6.04 9.28
C PHE A 77 -8.49 7.40 9.02
N THR A 78 -9.26 8.48 9.17
CA THR A 78 -8.80 9.84 8.86
C THR A 78 -7.63 10.22 9.77
N THR A 79 -7.75 9.96 11.07
CA THR A 79 -6.71 10.27 12.07
C THR A 79 -5.43 9.47 11.83
N TYR A 80 -5.57 8.22 11.38
CA TYR A 80 -4.43 7.35 11.12
C TYR A 80 -3.75 7.70 9.79
N TYR A 81 -4.52 7.91 8.73
CA TYR A 81 -4.02 8.25 7.39
C TYR A 81 -3.36 9.64 7.33
N ALA A 82 -3.80 10.59 8.16
CA ALA A 82 -3.16 11.91 8.29
C ALA A 82 -1.67 11.86 8.67
N LYS A 83 -1.18 10.71 9.16
CA LYS A 83 0.23 10.49 9.54
C LYS A 83 1.07 9.87 8.41
N MET A 84 0.47 9.60 7.25
CA MET A 84 1.09 8.83 6.17
C MET A 84 1.41 9.71 4.95
N PRO A 85 2.64 9.65 4.39
CA PRO A 85 3.05 10.50 3.28
C PRO A 85 2.64 9.99 1.88
N TRP A 86 1.76 8.99 1.81
CA TRP A 86 1.40 8.26 0.58
C TRP A 86 -0.11 8.24 0.34
N LEU A 87 -0.58 7.45 -0.63
CA LEU A 87 -1.98 7.41 -1.08
C LEU A 87 -2.85 6.45 -0.25
N ALA A 88 -4.17 6.56 -0.38
CA ALA A 88 -5.11 5.60 0.18
C ALA A 88 -6.23 5.25 -0.80
N ILE A 89 -6.76 4.03 -0.68
CA ILE A 89 -8.09 3.73 -1.24
C ILE A 89 -9.10 4.57 -0.45
N PRO A 90 -10.00 5.32 -1.11
CA PRO A 90 -11.00 6.13 -0.42
C PRO A 90 -11.80 5.28 0.57
N PHE A 91 -12.06 5.82 1.76
CA PHE A 91 -12.78 5.09 2.82
C PHE A 91 -14.15 4.55 2.38
N SER A 92 -14.83 5.22 1.43
CA SER A 92 -16.08 4.76 0.84
C SER A 92 -15.99 3.41 0.12
N ASN A 93 -14.79 3.00 -0.28
CA ASN A 93 -14.55 1.82 -1.11
C ASN A 93 -14.14 0.60 -0.27
N ARG A 94 -14.80 0.39 0.89
CA ARG A 94 -14.49 -0.72 1.81
C ARG A 94 -14.59 -2.10 1.16
N SER A 95 -15.60 -2.32 0.32
CA SER A 95 -15.81 -3.58 -0.40
C SER A 95 -14.64 -3.94 -1.33
N LEU A 96 -13.95 -2.94 -1.88
CA LEU A 96 -12.73 -3.14 -2.66
C LEU A 96 -11.61 -3.66 -1.75
N VAL A 97 -11.40 -3.03 -0.59
CA VAL A 97 -10.37 -3.48 0.37
C VAL A 97 -10.64 -4.90 0.86
N GLU A 98 -11.89 -5.27 1.11
CA GLU A 98 -12.28 -6.64 1.47
C GLU A 98 -11.98 -7.63 0.34
N THR A 99 -12.28 -7.27 -0.91
CA THR A 99 -11.97 -8.09 -2.09
C THR A 99 -10.47 -8.29 -2.24
N LEU A 100 -9.69 -7.21 -2.11
CA LEU A 100 -8.22 -7.25 -2.16
C LEU A 100 -7.64 -8.12 -1.04
N SER A 101 -8.18 -8.00 0.18
CA SER A 101 -7.73 -8.80 1.32
C SER A 101 -7.95 -10.30 1.06
N LYS A 102 -9.05 -10.67 0.41
CA LYS A 102 -9.32 -12.07 0.00
C LYS A 102 -8.41 -12.52 -1.15
N GLU A 103 -8.27 -11.71 -2.20
CA GLU A 103 -7.43 -12.00 -3.37
C GLU A 103 -5.97 -12.24 -3.00
N PHE A 104 -5.44 -11.47 -2.04
CA PHE A 104 -4.08 -11.62 -1.56
C PHE A 104 -3.93 -12.50 -0.32
N GLU A 105 -5.00 -13.14 0.13
CA GLU A 105 -5.03 -14.00 1.31
C GLU A 105 -4.47 -13.32 2.57
N VAL A 106 -4.79 -12.03 2.74
CA VAL A 106 -4.35 -11.21 3.88
C VAL A 106 -5.14 -11.64 5.12
N THR A 107 -4.50 -12.47 5.96
CA THR A 107 -5.08 -12.99 7.21
C THR A 107 -4.65 -12.21 8.45
N SER A 108 -3.66 -11.33 8.33
CA SER A 108 -3.18 -10.48 9.42
C SER A 108 -2.60 -9.17 8.90
N ILE A 109 -2.56 -8.16 9.77
CA ILE A 109 -1.98 -6.84 9.51
C ILE A 109 -0.92 -6.50 10.57
N PRO A 110 0.13 -5.74 10.23
CA PRO A 110 0.38 -5.09 8.94
C PRO A 110 0.88 -6.05 7.85
N THR A 111 0.34 -5.94 6.64
CA THR A 111 0.79 -6.69 5.45
C THR A 111 1.05 -5.72 4.30
N MET A 112 2.11 -5.97 3.51
CA MET A 112 2.45 -5.18 2.33
C MET A 112 2.65 -6.08 1.12
N ILE A 113 1.88 -5.85 0.06
CA ILE A 113 1.96 -6.57 -1.20
C ILE A 113 2.47 -5.62 -2.28
N GLY A 114 3.62 -5.92 -2.88
CA GLY A 114 4.18 -5.16 -3.99
C GLY A 114 3.70 -5.68 -5.34
N ILE A 115 3.18 -4.79 -6.18
CA ILE A 115 2.57 -5.09 -7.48
C ILE A 115 3.19 -4.16 -8.52
N ASP A 116 3.64 -4.73 -9.64
CA ASP A 116 4.04 -3.93 -10.79
C ASP A 116 2.81 -3.26 -11.43
N ALA A 117 2.80 -1.94 -11.54
CA ALA A 117 1.58 -1.21 -11.91
C ALA A 117 1.11 -1.49 -13.35
N ASP A 118 2.05 -1.74 -14.26
CA ASP A 118 1.75 -1.89 -15.68
C ASP A 118 1.32 -3.32 -16.02
N SER A 119 2.00 -4.33 -15.48
CA SER A 119 1.69 -5.74 -15.71
C SER A 119 0.63 -6.30 -14.75
N GLY A 120 0.54 -5.75 -13.53
CA GLY A 120 -0.28 -6.32 -12.46
C GLY A 120 0.33 -7.59 -11.85
N GLU A 121 1.60 -7.88 -12.12
CA GLU A 121 2.30 -9.00 -11.50
C GLU A 121 2.60 -8.69 -10.03
N VAL A 122 2.41 -9.69 -9.17
CA VAL A 122 2.84 -9.61 -7.76
C VAL A 122 4.35 -9.79 -7.72
N VAL A 123 5.05 -8.77 -7.23
CA VAL A 123 6.50 -8.74 -7.12
C VAL A 123 6.96 -9.28 -5.78
N THR A 124 6.24 -8.96 -4.71
CA THR A 124 6.58 -9.39 -3.34
C THR A 124 5.35 -9.46 -2.46
N ARG A 125 5.27 -10.49 -1.61
CA ARG A 125 4.24 -10.66 -0.57
C ARG A 125 4.79 -10.48 0.84
N SER A 126 6.10 -10.37 0.96
CA SER A 126 6.84 -10.37 2.23
C SER A 126 7.47 -9.02 2.59
N ALA A 127 7.18 -7.96 1.82
CA ALA A 127 7.78 -6.63 1.95
C ALA A 127 7.72 -6.05 3.35
N ARG A 128 6.65 -6.31 4.12
CA ARG A 128 6.55 -5.86 5.52
C ARG A 128 7.69 -6.43 6.38
N HIS A 129 8.00 -7.72 6.24
CA HIS A 129 9.09 -8.34 6.99
C HIS A 129 10.44 -7.96 6.39
N ALA A 130 10.55 -7.95 5.06
CA ALA A 130 11.79 -7.62 4.37
C ALA A 130 12.29 -6.21 4.73
N LEU A 131 11.40 -5.20 4.76
CA LEU A 131 11.76 -3.84 5.15
C LEU A 131 12.30 -3.77 6.59
N THR A 132 11.75 -4.54 7.53
CA THR A 132 12.26 -4.56 8.92
C THR A 132 13.67 -5.15 9.01
N MET A 133 14.05 -6.01 8.06
CA MET A 133 15.37 -6.64 8.00
C MET A 133 16.36 -5.88 7.12
N ASP A 134 15.86 -5.04 6.21
CA ASP A 134 16.61 -4.28 5.22
C ASP A 134 16.07 -2.83 5.14
N PRO A 135 16.30 -2.02 6.18
CA PRO A 135 15.73 -0.68 6.30
C PRO A 135 16.27 0.30 5.24
N GLU A 136 17.43 0.01 4.64
CA GLU A 136 18.03 0.81 3.56
C GLU A 136 17.57 0.34 2.16
N GLY A 137 16.90 -0.81 2.08
CA GLY A 137 16.39 -1.39 0.84
C GLY A 137 17.50 -1.85 -0.12
N GLU A 138 18.61 -2.38 0.39
CA GLU A 138 19.68 -2.93 -0.44
C GLU A 138 19.18 -4.07 -1.35
N LYS A 139 18.19 -4.83 -0.88
CA LYS A 139 17.56 -5.95 -1.61
C LYS A 139 16.21 -5.59 -2.21
N PHE A 140 15.82 -4.31 -2.19
CA PHE A 140 14.59 -3.85 -2.82
C PHE A 140 14.52 -4.27 -4.30
N PRO A 141 13.38 -4.78 -4.82
CA PRO A 141 12.04 -4.74 -4.24
C PRO A 141 11.67 -6.00 -3.43
N TRP A 142 12.64 -6.75 -2.92
CA TRP A 142 12.42 -7.95 -2.10
C TRP A 142 11.55 -9.00 -2.81
N LYS A 143 11.91 -9.30 -4.07
CA LYS A 143 11.18 -10.26 -4.90
C LYS A 143 11.05 -11.60 -4.17
N ASP A 144 9.87 -12.18 -4.19
CA ASP A 144 9.67 -13.52 -3.64
C ASP A 144 10.49 -14.53 -4.48
N ASP A 145 11.13 -15.50 -3.81
CA ASP A 145 11.85 -16.57 -4.49
C ASP A 145 10.85 -17.45 -5.26
N LYS A 146 11.14 -17.73 -6.53
CA LYS A 146 10.31 -18.59 -7.40
C LYS A 146 10.50 -20.07 -7.10
#